data_AF-A0A2E6PKJ5-F1
#
_entry.id   AF-A0A2E6PKJ5-F1
#
_cell.length_a   1.000
_cell.length_b   1.000
_cell.length_c   1.000
_cell.angle_alpha   90.00
_cell.angle_beta   90.00
_cell.angle_gamma   90.00
#
_symmetry.space_group_name_H-M   'P 1'
#
loop_
_entity.id
_entity.type
_entity.pdbx_description
1 polymer ?
#
loop_
_entity_poly.entity_id
_entity_poly.type
_entity_poly.pdbx_seq_one_letter_code
_entity_poly.pdbx_strand_id
1 'polypeptide(L)'
;MAKVSNPAHTLEQLDALSIEQAQAHSFEERDALLDLIIADGRHEATSSVSYRTGMYTDYFDEDLNRMLKVKAVKVYVRGTTSSNFDGEVIGDNFMDQYRACFRHVETTLTAGRTSFSRVVNMVVFLTNMDNWEKFNEVFREFVPYPPCRAVIGTTGLAQKPIGIEIVDCFAYRVSD
;
A
#
# COMPACT_ATOMS: atom_id res chain seq x y z
N MET A 1 -7.75 20.69 15.75
CA MET A 1 -8.48 21.41 14.69
C MET A 1 -9.32 20.38 13.94
N ALA A 2 -10.64 20.52 14.00
CA ALA A 2 -11.56 19.56 13.42
C ALA A 2 -11.34 19.47 11.89
N LYS A 3 -11.14 18.25 11.36
CA LYS A 3 -11.23 18.00 9.92
C LYS A 3 -12.63 18.40 9.49
N VAL A 4 -12.73 19.48 8.72
CA VAL A 4 -13.96 19.84 8.01
C VAL A 4 -14.20 18.69 7.04
N SER A 5 -15.11 17.78 7.37
CA SER A 5 -15.66 16.85 6.38
C SER A 5 -16.39 17.71 5.37
N ASN A 6 -15.79 17.93 4.20
CA ASN A 6 -16.50 18.55 3.10
C ASN A 6 -17.66 17.61 2.73
N PRO A 7 -18.95 18.02 2.85
CA PRO A 7 -20.09 17.12 2.63
C PRO A 7 -20.30 16.71 1.16
N ALA A 8 -19.33 16.95 0.28
CA ALA A 8 -19.55 17.11 -1.15
C ALA A 8 -19.21 15.88 -2.02
N HIS A 9 -18.65 14.78 -1.51
CA HIS A 9 -18.20 13.67 -2.37
C HIS A 9 -18.38 12.30 -1.71
N THR A 10 -19.54 11.68 -1.90
CA THR A 10 -19.83 10.27 -1.54
C THR A 10 -19.64 9.35 -2.74
N LEU A 11 -19.52 8.04 -2.52
CA LEU A 11 -19.43 7.06 -3.61
C LEU A 11 -20.75 6.96 -4.38
N GLU A 12 -21.89 7.11 -3.72
CA GLU A 12 -23.20 7.14 -4.39
C GLU A 12 -23.35 8.33 -5.34
N GLN A 13 -22.83 9.51 -4.95
CA GLN A 13 -22.78 10.66 -5.84
C GLN A 13 -21.86 10.42 -7.03
N LEU A 14 -20.67 9.83 -6.79
CA LEU A 14 -19.75 9.46 -7.86
C LEU A 14 -20.40 8.46 -8.83
N ASP A 15 -21.14 7.49 -8.31
CA ASP A 15 -21.82 6.47 -9.10
C ASP A 15 -22.87 7.06 -10.05
N ALA A 16 -23.56 8.12 -9.61
CA ALA A 16 -24.55 8.83 -10.41
C ALA A 16 -23.96 9.67 -11.56
N LEU A 17 -22.67 9.99 -11.53
CA LEU A 17 -22.00 10.77 -12.58
C LEU A 17 -21.59 9.89 -13.77
N SER A 18 -21.62 10.47 -14.97
CA SER A 18 -20.86 9.93 -16.10
C SER A 18 -19.36 10.07 -15.85
N ILE A 19 -18.55 9.34 -16.64
CA ILE A 19 -17.08 9.46 -16.57
C ILE A 19 -16.64 10.90 -16.86
N GLU A 20 -17.20 11.54 -17.87
CA GLU A 20 -16.87 12.91 -18.27
C GLU A 20 -17.21 13.92 -17.18
N GLN A 21 -18.36 13.76 -16.53
CA GLN A 21 -18.79 14.61 -15.43
C GLN A 21 -17.86 14.47 -14.22
N ALA A 22 -17.54 13.23 -13.84
CA ALA A 22 -16.63 12.97 -12.72
C ALA A 22 -15.20 13.47 -12.99
N GLN A 23 -14.72 13.33 -14.23
CA GLN A 23 -13.41 13.78 -14.64
C GLN A 23 -13.27 15.31 -14.74
N ALA A 24 -14.40 16.04 -14.78
CA ALA A 24 -14.42 17.51 -14.75
C ALA A 24 -14.18 18.09 -13.34
N HIS A 25 -14.23 17.25 -12.29
CA HIS A 25 -13.84 17.65 -10.95
C HIS A 25 -12.36 18.03 -10.88
N SER A 26 -12.04 18.91 -9.92
CA SER A 26 -10.67 19.30 -9.61
C SER A 26 -9.82 18.08 -9.23
N PHE A 27 -8.50 18.25 -9.28
CA PHE A 27 -7.58 17.21 -8.86
C PHE A 27 -7.83 16.80 -7.40
N GLU A 28 -8.03 17.78 -6.51
CA GLU A 28 -8.24 17.58 -5.07
C GLU A 28 -9.53 16.81 -4.78
N GLU A 29 -10.62 17.09 -5.51
CA GLU A 29 -11.88 16.36 -5.38
C GLU A 29 -11.74 14.90 -5.84
N ARG A 30 -11.09 14.68 -6.99
CA ARG A 30 -10.81 13.33 -7.50
C ARG A 30 -9.90 12.55 -6.57
N ASP A 31 -8.88 13.20 -6.00
CA ASP A 31 -7.93 12.57 -5.08
C ASP A 31 -8.59 12.17 -3.75
N ALA A 32 -9.50 13.00 -3.23
CA ALA A 32 -10.31 12.65 -2.08
C ALA A 32 -11.29 11.49 -2.37
N LEU A 33 -11.91 11.48 -3.55
CA LEU A 33 -12.76 10.36 -3.99
C LEU A 33 -11.98 9.06 -4.12
N LEU A 34 -10.72 9.11 -4.59
CA LEU A 34 -9.86 7.93 -4.67
C LEU A 34 -9.64 7.27 -3.30
N ASP A 35 -9.48 8.06 -2.24
CA ASP A 35 -9.35 7.50 -0.89
C ASP A 35 -10.62 6.72 -0.48
N LEU A 36 -11.80 7.22 -0.84
CA LEU A 36 -13.07 6.52 -0.59
C LEU A 36 -13.19 5.24 -1.41
N ILE A 37 -12.80 5.27 -2.69
CA ILE A 37 -12.81 4.10 -3.58
C ILE A 37 -11.88 3.00 -3.02
N ILE A 38 -10.66 3.36 -2.60
CA ILE A 38 -9.71 2.41 -2.03
C ILE A 38 -10.22 1.86 -0.69
N ALA A 39 -10.86 2.69 0.14
CA ALA A 39 -11.43 2.23 1.40
C ALA A 39 -12.58 1.24 1.17
N ASP A 40 -13.48 1.53 0.24
CA ASP A 40 -14.63 0.68 -0.11
C ASP A 40 -14.20 -0.64 -0.72
N GLY A 41 -13.17 -0.65 -1.56
CA GLY A 41 -12.65 -1.87 -2.19
C GLY A 41 -11.95 -2.83 -1.24
N ARG A 42 -11.74 -2.50 0.04
CA ARG A 42 -11.10 -3.39 1.02
C ARG A 42 -12.16 -4.23 1.72
N HIS A 43 -12.05 -5.55 1.58
CA HIS A 43 -13.04 -6.46 2.13
C HIS A 43 -12.43 -7.55 3.02
N GLU A 44 -13.25 -8.00 3.97
CA GLU A 44 -13.04 -9.21 4.77
C GLU A 44 -13.99 -10.29 4.25
N ALA A 45 -13.49 -11.51 4.06
CA ALA A 45 -14.28 -12.63 3.55
C ALA A 45 -15.23 -13.21 4.61
N THR A 46 -15.05 -12.86 5.88
CA THR A 46 -15.85 -13.35 7.00
C THR A 46 -16.05 -12.26 8.05
N SER A 47 -17.18 -12.34 8.77
CA SER A 47 -17.44 -11.53 9.96
C SER A 47 -16.74 -12.08 11.22
N SER A 48 -16.01 -13.19 11.11
CA SER A 48 -15.31 -13.82 12.23
C SER A 48 -14.07 -13.02 12.61
N VAL A 49 -13.87 -12.79 13.91
CA VAL A 49 -12.61 -12.27 14.42
C VAL A 49 -11.57 -13.39 14.38
N SER A 50 -10.58 -13.23 13.51
CA SER A 50 -9.44 -14.13 13.34
C SER A 50 -8.24 -13.61 14.13
N TYR A 51 -7.29 -14.49 14.46
CA TYR A 51 -5.98 -14.08 14.99
C TYR A 51 -5.23 -13.15 14.01
N ARG A 52 -5.69 -13.11 12.76
CA ARG A 52 -5.16 -12.30 11.66
C ARG A 52 -5.95 -11.02 11.39
N THR A 53 -7.07 -10.78 12.09
CA THR A 53 -7.88 -9.57 11.91
C THR A 53 -7.01 -8.32 12.09
N GLY A 54 -7.09 -7.39 11.14
CA GLY A 54 -6.25 -6.19 11.12
C GLY A 54 -4.79 -6.41 10.71
N MET A 55 -4.45 -7.57 10.15
CA MET A 55 -3.10 -7.85 9.61
C MET A 55 -3.05 -7.88 8.08
N TYR A 56 -4.19 -7.89 7.40
CA TYR A 56 -4.32 -7.84 5.95
C TYR A 56 -5.76 -7.45 5.56
N THR A 57 -5.95 -7.13 4.28
CA THR A 57 -7.25 -7.16 3.60
C THR A 57 -7.40 -8.56 2.95
N ASP A 58 -8.56 -9.22 3.07
CA ASP A 58 -8.76 -10.57 2.50
C ASP A 58 -8.81 -10.52 0.97
N TYR A 59 -9.54 -9.54 0.41
CA TYR A 59 -9.54 -9.25 -1.01
C TYR A 59 -9.77 -7.77 -1.29
N PHE A 60 -9.20 -7.29 -2.39
CA PHE A 60 -9.36 -5.91 -2.86
C PHE A 60 -10.13 -5.89 -4.17
N ASP A 61 -11.31 -5.29 -4.18
CA ASP A 61 -12.10 -5.07 -5.39
C ASP A 61 -11.58 -3.82 -6.11
N GLU A 62 -10.80 -4.05 -7.17
CA GLU A 62 -10.35 -2.99 -8.07
C GLU A 62 -11.52 -2.55 -8.98
N ASP A 63 -12.38 -1.66 -8.48
CA ASP A 63 -13.50 -1.08 -9.25
C ASP A 63 -12.97 -0.16 -10.36
N LEU A 64 -12.73 -0.74 -11.52
CA LEU A 64 -12.23 -0.03 -12.70
C LEU A 64 -13.17 1.09 -13.18
N ASN A 65 -14.48 1.03 -12.89
CA ASN A 65 -15.42 2.07 -13.27
C ASN A 65 -15.16 3.33 -12.43
N ARG A 66 -15.18 3.19 -11.10
CA ARG A 66 -14.90 4.31 -10.20
C ARG A 66 -13.46 4.82 -10.32
N MET A 67 -12.49 3.92 -10.50
CA MET A 67 -11.09 4.29 -10.77
C MET A 67 -10.97 5.14 -12.05
N LEU A 68 -11.70 4.78 -13.12
CA LEU A 68 -11.71 5.56 -14.38
C LEU A 68 -12.37 6.94 -14.21
N LYS A 69 -13.44 7.03 -13.42
CA LYS A 69 -14.12 8.30 -13.11
C LYS A 69 -13.20 9.32 -12.44
N VAL A 70 -12.27 8.87 -11.59
CA VAL A 70 -11.31 9.77 -10.91
C VAL A 70 -9.94 9.86 -11.62
N LYS A 71 -9.78 9.20 -12.77
CA LYS A 71 -8.49 9.03 -13.47
C LYS A 71 -7.41 8.43 -12.57
N ALA A 72 -7.77 7.42 -11.78
CA ALA A 72 -6.81 6.70 -10.97
C ALA A 72 -5.83 5.94 -11.87
N VAL A 73 -4.56 5.95 -11.48
CA VAL A 73 -3.50 5.16 -12.10
C VAL A 73 -2.82 4.30 -11.04
N LYS A 74 -2.49 3.08 -11.43
CA LYS A 74 -1.74 2.13 -10.60
C LYS A 74 -0.25 2.46 -10.66
N VAL A 75 0.39 2.52 -9.49
CA VAL A 75 1.81 2.77 -9.30
C VAL A 75 2.45 1.47 -8.80
N TYR A 76 3.28 0.85 -9.62
CA TYR A 76 4.06 -0.32 -9.25
C TYR A 76 5.38 0.11 -8.59
N VAL A 77 5.69 -0.51 -7.45
CA VAL A 77 6.99 -0.40 -6.78
C VAL A 77 7.82 -1.62 -7.17
N ARG A 78 9.06 -1.38 -7.62
CA ARG A 78 9.99 -2.47 -7.94
C ARG A 78 10.32 -3.33 -6.71
N GLY A 79 10.87 -4.52 -6.96
CA GLY A 79 11.57 -5.30 -5.94
C GLY A 79 12.55 -4.43 -5.15
N THR A 80 12.32 -4.32 -3.84
CA THR A 80 13.01 -3.37 -2.96
C THR A 80 13.56 -4.10 -1.75
N THR A 81 14.84 -3.90 -1.46
CA THR A 81 15.57 -4.50 -0.33
C THR A 81 16.02 -3.41 0.66
N SER A 82 16.75 -3.83 1.69
CA SER A 82 17.45 -2.94 2.62
C SER A 82 18.73 -2.30 2.06
N SER A 83 19.15 -2.58 0.81
CA SER A 83 20.39 -2.00 0.27
C SER A 83 20.19 -0.61 -0.33
N ASN A 84 21.18 0.27 -0.21
CA ASN A 84 21.20 1.58 -0.86
C ASN A 84 21.55 1.48 -2.37
N PHE A 85 21.69 2.62 -3.04
CA PHE A 85 22.00 2.69 -4.48
C PHE A 85 23.38 2.10 -4.82
N ASP A 86 24.34 2.21 -3.91
CA ASP A 86 25.69 1.66 -4.06
C ASP A 86 25.75 0.14 -3.77
N GLY A 87 24.61 -0.45 -3.38
CA GLY A 87 24.47 -1.87 -3.08
C GLY A 87 24.85 -2.26 -1.66
N GLU A 88 25.17 -1.29 -0.80
CA GLU A 88 25.50 -1.50 0.60
C GLU A 88 24.23 -1.80 1.40
N VAL A 89 24.28 -2.82 2.26
CA VAL A 89 23.15 -3.19 3.12
C VAL A 89 23.00 -2.16 4.24
N ILE A 90 21.82 -1.54 4.33
CA ILE A 90 21.51 -0.59 5.39
C ILE A 90 20.85 -1.32 6.56
N GLY A 91 21.44 -1.17 7.75
CA GLY A 91 20.93 -1.70 9.01
C GLY A 91 21.78 -2.83 9.57
N ASP A 92 22.18 -2.70 10.84
CA ASP A 92 23.10 -3.63 11.52
C ASP A 92 22.40 -4.90 12.01
N ASN A 93 21.07 -4.88 12.08
CA ASN A 93 20.23 -6.02 12.47
C ASN A 93 18.97 -6.08 11.59
N PHE A 94 18.19 -7.16 11.74
CA PHE A 94 16.98 -7.39 10.94
C PHE A 94 15.94 -6.26 11.06
N MET A 95 15.73 -5.68 12.25
CA MET A 95 14.75 -4.60 12.41
C MET A 95 15.17 -3.35 11.63
N ASP A 96 16.46 -3.01 11.67
CA ASP A 96 16.98 -1.86 10.94
C ASP A 96 16.91 -2.08 9.43
N GLN A 97 17.21 -3.30 8.97
CA GLN A 97 17.03 -3.68 7.57
C GLN A 97 15.57 -3.63 7.12
N TYR A 98 14.63 -4.10 7.95
CA TYR A 98 13.19 -4.01 7.67
C TYR A 98 12.79 -2.55 7.50
N ARG A 99 13.14 -1.69 8.46
CA ARG A 99 12.86 -0.24 8.38
C ARG A 99 13.50 0.41 7.16
N ALA A 100 14.74 0.04 6.82
CA ALA A 100 15.41 0.54 5.62
C ALA A 100 14.64 0.16 4.35
N CYS A 101 14.22 -1.10 4.22
CA CYS A 101 13.42 -1.57 3.10
C CYS A 101 12.10 -0.81 2.97
N PHE A 102 11.36 -0.61 4.07
CA PHE A 102 10.12 0.17 4.05
C PHE A 102 10.34 1.64 3.71
N ARG A 103 11.40 2.29 4.20
CA ARG A 103 11.78 3.66 3.81
C ARG A 103 12.12 3.79 2.33
N HIS A 104 12.77 2.78 1.74
CA HIS A 104 13.05 2.77 0.30
C HIS A 104 11.76 2.64 -0.53
N VAL A 105 10.81 1.81 -0.09
CA VAL A 105 9.47 1.74 -0.70
C VAL A 105 8.73 3.08 -0.53
N GLU A 106 8.78 3.70 0.65
CA GLU A 106 8.19 5.03 0.90
C GLU A 106 8.73 6.09 -0.05
N THR A 107 10.05 6.08 -0.30
CA THR A 107 10.71 6.98 -1.23
C THR A 107 10.14 6.81 -2.64
N THR A 108 9.93 5.56 -3.07
CA THR A 108 9.35 5.26 -4.39
C THR A 108 7.88 5.66 -4.47
N LEU A 109 7.08 5.37 -3.44
CA LEU A 109 5.67 5.77 -3.37
C LEU A 109 5.53 7.30 -3.40
N THR A 110 6.37 8.01 -2.65
CA THR A 110 6.42 9.48 -2.61
C THR A 110 6.76 10.06 -3.98
N ALA A 111 7.80 9.55 -4.65
CA ALA A 111 8.14 9.93 -6.02
C ALA A 111 7.00 9.61 -7.01
N GLY A 112 6.29 8.50 -6.77
CA GLY A 112 5.08 8.11 -7.48
C GLY A 112 3.84 8.93 -7.13
N ARG A 113 3.93 9.96 -6.28
CA ARG A 113 2.82 10.81 -5.78
C ARG A 113 1.69 10.00 -5.11
N THR A 114 2.07 9.02 -4.31
CA THR A 114 1.17 8.19 -3.49
C THR A 114 1.84 7.87 -2.15
N SER A 115 1.26 7.00 -1.33
CA SER A 115 1.82 6.60 -0.04
C SER A 115 1.36 5.21 0.40
N PHE A 116 1.87 4.73 1.53
CA PHE A 116 1.45 3.46 2.13
C PHE A 116 -0.04 3.40 2.46
N SER A 117 -0.73 4.53 2.65
CA SER A 117 -2.18 4.52 2.88
C SER A 117 -2.98 3.99 1.69
N ARG A 118 -2.41 4.08 0.48
CA ARG A 118 -3.04 3.65 -0.77
C ARG A 118 -2.47 2.34 -1.32
N VAL A 119 -1.57 1.67 -0.60
CA VAL A 119 -1.08 0.35 -0.99
C VAL A 119 -2.18 -0.69 -0.76
N VAL A 120 -2.51 -1.46 -1.79
CA VAL A 120 -3.59 -2.47 -1.73
C VAL A 120 -3.09 -3.90 -1.84
N ASN A 121 -1.85 -4.09 -2.31
CA ASN A 121 -1.20 -5.40 -2.38
C ASN A 121 0.27 -5.30 -1.94
N MET A 122 0.75 -6.31 -1.23
CA MET A 122 2.15 -6.42 -0.83
C MET A 122 2.60 -7.88 -0.69
N VAL A 123 3.66 -8.26 -1.38
CA VAL A 123 4.34 -9.57 -1.22
C VAL A 123 5.74 -9.34 -0.69
N VAL A 124 6.08 -10.02 0.39
CA VAL A 124 7.34 -9.86 1.12
C VAL A 124 8.05 -11.20 1.24
N PHE A 125 9.35 -11.21 0.97
CA PHE A 125 10.24 -12.33 1.30
C PHE A 125 11.07 -12.00 2.53
N LEU A 126 11.15 -12.97 3.46
CA LEU A 126 12.01 -12.90 4.63
C LEU A 126 12.98 -14.09 4.63
N THR A 127 14.25 -13.84 4.94
CA THR A 127 15.24 -14.93 5.06
C THR A 127 15.19 -15.66 6.40
N ASN A 128 14.49 -15.09 7.39
CA ASN A 128 14.31 -15.69 8.70
C ASN A 128 12.89 -15.47 9.21
N MET A 129 12.07 -16.53 9.20
CA MET A 129 10.68 -16.50 9.66
C MET A 129 10.53 -16.51 11.19
N ASP A 130 11.60 -16.80 11.95
CA ASP A 130 11.60 -16.67 13.42
C ASP A 130 11.45 -15.20 13.84
N ASN A 131 11.72 -14.25 12.93
CA ASN A 131 11.52 -12.82 13.13
C ASN A 131 10.10 -12.34 12.77
N TRP A 132 9.10 -13.22 12.75
CA TRP A 132 7.72 -12.87 12.39
C TRP A 132 7.15 -11.69 13.19
N GLU A 133 7.33 -11.69 14.51
CA GLU A 133 6.81 -10.63 15.39
C GLU A 133 7.51 -9.29 15.13
N LYS A 134 8.85 -9.35 14.99
CA LYS A 134 9.72 -8.23 14.62
C LYS A 134 9.33 -7.58 13.30
N PHE A 135 9.10 -8.41 12.26
CA PHE A 135 8.61 -7.91 10.98
C PHE A 135 7.26 -7.20 11.12
N ASN A 136 6.31 -7.80 11.84
CA ASN A 136 4.99 -7.21 12.02
C ASN A 136 5.01 -5.92 12.85
N GLU A 137 5.95 -5.78 13.79
CA GLU A 137 6.22 -4.53 14.51
C GLU A 137 6.59 -3.43 13.52
N VAL A 138 7.64 -3.65 12.71
CA VAL A 138 8.08 -2.67 11.71
C VAL A 138 6.99 -2.39 10.68
N PHE A 139 6.29 -3.42 10.18
CA PHE A 139 5.21 -3.27 9.21
C PHE A 139 4.14 -2.27 9.68
N ARG A 140 3.75 -2.33 10.97
CA ARG A 140 2.74 -1.43 11.55
C ARG A 140 3.24 0.01 11.71
N GLU A 141 4.54 0.26 11.69
CA GLU A 141 5.09 1.63 11.70
C GLU A 141 4.80 2.37 10.38
N PHE A 142 4.72 1.64 9.26
CA PHE A 142 4.62 2.23 7.92
C PHE A 142 3.25 2.06 7.26
N VAL A 143 2.55 0.95 7.53
CA VAL A 143 1.34 0.56 6.79
C VAL A 143 0.10 0.79 7.65
N PRO A 144 -0.60 1.94 7.50
CA PRO A 144 -1.75 2.28 8.33
C PRO A 144 -2.99 1.42 8.01
N TYR A 145 -3.13 0.99 6.75
CA TYR A 145 -4.21 0.14 6.27
C TYR A 145 -3.62 -1.11 5.63
N PRO A 146 -3.69 -2.28 6.30
CA PRO A 146 -3.08 -3.49 5.79
C PRO A 146 -3.61 -3.89 4.39
N PRO A 147 -2.76 -4.04 3.36
CA PRO A 147 -3.16 -4.51 2.03
C PRO A 147 -3.49 -6.01 2.03
N CYS A 148 -3.93 -6.52 0.87
CA CYS A 148 -3.74 -7.92 0.54
C CYS A 148 -2.25 -8.25 0.71
N ARG A 149 -1.91 -9.23 1.53
CA ARG A 149 -0.53 -9.43 1.97
C ARG A 149 -0.12 -10.90 1.96
N ALA A 150 1.04 -11.17 1.37
CA ALA A 150 1.75 -12.44 1.52
C ALA A 150 3.15 -12.20 2.09
N VAL A 151 3.56 -13.04 3.04
CA VAL A 151 4.93 -13.06 3.55
C VAL A 151 5.46 -14.48 3.45
N ILE A 152 6.57 -14.66 2.74
CA ILE A 152 7.08 -15.96 2.35
C ILE A 152 8.51 -16.10 2.87
N GLY A 153 8.81 -17.23 3.51
CA GLY A 153 10.16 -17.58 3.91
C GLY A 153 11.00 -18.02 2.71
N THR A 154 12.24 -17.56 2.64
CA THR A 154 13.22 -17.96 1.62
C THR A 154 14.58 -18.26 2.24
N THR A 155 15.44 -19.01 1.54
CA THR A 155 16.80 -19.33 1.99
C THR A 155 17.83 -18.27 1.57
N GLY A 156 17.44 -17.30 0.74
CA GLY A 156 18.31 -16.23 0.29
C GLY A 156 17.61 -15.19 -0.57
N LEU A 157 18.29 -14.06 -0.73
CA LEU A 157 17.90 -12.91 -1.56
C LEU A 157 19.09 -12.49 -2.44
N ALA A 158 18.99 -11.34 -3.13
CA ALA A 158 20.01 -10.86 -4.07
C ALA A 158 21.44 -10.78 -3.48
N GLN A 159 21.57 -10.52 -2.17
CA GLN A 159 22.85 -10.53 -1.47
C GLN A 159 22.72 -11.18 -0.08
N LYS A 160 23.75 -11.92 0.33
CA LYS A 160 23.74 -12.75 1.55
C LYS A 160 23.51 -12.03 2.90
N PRO A 161 23.71 -10.71 3.09
CA PRO A 161 23.32 -10.05 4.34
C PRO A 161 21.87 -9.53 4.35
N ILE A 162 21.17 -9.53 3.21
CA ILE A 162 19.82 -8.95 3.11
C ILE A 162 18.80 -9.88 3.76
N GLY A 163 18.01 -9.33 4.68
CA GLY A 163 16.99 -10.05 5.45
C GLY A 163 15.56 -9.95 4.92
N ILE A 164 15.30 -9.04 3.99
CA ILE A 164 13.97 -8.70 3.48
C ILE A 164 14.02 -8.24 2.02
N GLU A 165 12.99 -8.61 1.27
CA GLU A 165 12.67 -7.98 -0.01
C GLU A 165 11.15 -7.85 -0.16
N ILE A 166 10.67 -6.65 -0.51
CA ILE A 166 9.29 -6.43 -0.95
C ILE A 166 9.30 -6.58 -2.46
N VAL A 167 8.70 -7.67 -2.97
CA VAL A 167 8.83 -8.12 -4.37
C VAL A 167 7.64 -7.73 -5.25
N ASP A 168 6.49 -7.47 -4.64
CA ASP A 168 5.32 -6.91 -5.31
C ASP A 168 4.64 -5.93 -4.36
N CYS A 169 4.47 -4.69 -4.79
CA CYS A 169 3.79 -3.66 -4.04
C CYS A 169 3.22 -2.66 -5.03
N PHE A 170 1.91 -2.40 -4.95
CA PHE A 170 1.30 -1.36 -5.75
C PHE A 170 0.26 -0.56 -4.97
N ALA A 171 0.15 0.69 -5.37
CA ALA A 171 -0.77 1.68 -4.84
C ALA A 171 -1.44 2.45 -5.98
N TYR A 172 -2.37 3.33 -5.65
CA TYR A 172 -3.00 4.22 -6.62
C TYR A 172 -2.71 5.68 -6.34
N ARG A 173 -2.82 6.49 -7.39
CA ARG A 173 -2.97 7.95 -7.31
C ARG A 173 -3.88 8.44 -8.41
N VAL A 174 -4.35 9.67 -8.30
CA VAL A 174 -5.00 10.37 -9.39
C VAL A 174 -3.96 10.87 -10.41
N SER A 175 -4.29 10.83 -11.70
CA SER A 175 -3.51 11.52 -12.73
C SER A 175 -3.89 12.99 -12.82
N ASP A 176 -2.93 13.83 -13.21
CA ASP A 176 -3.18 15.22 -13.58
C ASP A 176 -4.27 15.30 -14.66
#